data_AF-A0A291RKU6-F1
#
_entry.id   AF-A0A291RKU6-F1
#
_cell.length_a   1.000
_cell.length_b   1.000
_cell.length_c   1.000
_cell.angle_alpha   90.00
_cell.angle_beta   90.00
_cell.angle_gamma   90.00
#
_symmetry.space_group_name_H-M   'P 1'
#
loop_
_entity.id
_entity.type
_entity.pdbx_description
1 polymer ?
#
loop_
_entity_poly.entity_id
_entity_poly.type
_entity_poly.pdbx_seq_one_letter_code
_entity_poly.pdbx_strand_id
1 'polypeptide(L)'
;MLVAVIALAAQPVQTAFAAPHTAPAPVRITEGQVAEAAPGRPILYPSVTSCLTITLRLSDGAKIGAHASLYQVPGELRSDAILPAAARQAGARPITAVEARGAVGAWHPSYFTKAIESYGDGEPVPIPQRPDPDGIARAVAAGLGLPERIPVTVQDVPDGDQTVN
;
A
#
# COMPACT_ATOMS: atom_id res chain seq x y z
N MET A 1 -71.79 27.66 31.04
CA MET A 1 -70.88 27.65 29.87
C MET A 1 -69.47 27.83 30.40
N LEU A 2 -68.68 26.75 30.50
CA LEU A 2 -67.26 26.82 30.89
C LEU A 2 -66.43 26.69 29.60
N VAL A 3 -65.56 27.67 29.33
CA VAL A 3 -64.62 27.63 28.20
C VAL A 3 -63.27 27.14 28.74
N ALA A 4 -62.83 25.97 28.29
CA ALA A 4 -61.51 25.44 28.59
C ALA A 4 -60.51 25.94 27.53
N VAL A 5 -59.43 26.59 27.97
CA VAL A 5 -58.33 27.01 27.10
C VAL A 5 -57.25 25.93 27.13
N ILE A 6 -56.99 25.29 25.99
CA ILE A 6 -55.93 24.32 25.82
C ILE A 6 -54.66 25.08 25.40
N ALA A 7 -53.65 25.09 26.27
CA ALA A 7 -52.34 25.62 25.93
C ALA A 7 -51.55 24.57 25.11
N LEU A 8 -51.23 24.88 23.85
CA LEU A 8 -50.27 24.11 23.06
C LEU A 8 -48.85 24.45 23.52
N ALA A 9 -48.16 23.50 24.13
CA ALA A 9 -46.72 23.59 24.36
C ALA A 9 -45.97 23.34 23.04
N ALA A 10 -45.25 24.34 22.55
CA ALA A 10 -44.33 24.18 21.44
C ALA A 10 -43.09 23.41 21.93
N GLN A 11 -42.84 22.22 21.36
CA GLN A 11 -41.61 21.49 21.61
C GLN A 11 -40.46 22.08 20.78
N PRO A 12 -39.27 22.30 21.36
CA PRO A 12 -38.11 22.76 20.60
C PRO A 12 -37.66 21.67 19.63
N VAL A 13 -37.53 22.02 18.35
CA VAL A 13 -36.91 21.17 17.34
C VAL A 13 -35.43 21.01 17.71
N GLN A 14 -35.05 19.82 18.18
CA GLN A 14 -33.65 19.45 18.38
C GLN A 14 -32.98 19.37 17.00
N THR A 15 -32.24 20.42 16.64
CA THR A 15 -31.27 20.37 15.56
C THR A 15 -30.18 19.39 15.95
N ALA A 16 -30.25 18.17 15.41
CA ALA A 16 -29.19 17.19 15.52
C ALA A 16 -27.93 17.77 14.86
N PHE A 17 -26.96 18.19 15.66
CA PHE A 17 -25.61 18.47 15.20
C PHE A 17 -25.07 17.16 14.63
N ALA A 18 -24.87 17.09 13.31
CA ALA A 18 -24.22 15.95 12.69
C ALA A 18 -22.82 15.81 13.32
N ALA A 19 -22.58 14.68 13.98
CA ALA A 19 -21.26 14.38 14.54
C ALA A 19 -20.23 14.43 13.40
N PRO A 20 -19.03 14.99 13.64
CA PRO A 20 -17.98 15.01 12.63
C PRO A 20 -17.73 13.57 12.17
N HIS A 21 -17.83 13.33 10.86
CA HIS A 21 -17.42 12.07 10.27
C HIS A 21 -15.90 11.95 10.44
N THR A 22 -15.46 11.27 11.50
CA THR A 22 -14.06 10.93 11.69
C THR A 22 -13.64 10.06 10.51
N ALA A 23 -12.69 10.54 9.71
CA ALA A 23 -12.16 9.76 8.59
C ALA A 23 -11.65 8.40 9.10
N PRO A 24 -11.90 7.30 8.37
CA PRO A 24 -11.45 5.98 8.80
C PRO A 24 -9.92 5.95 8.92
N ALA A 25 -9.41 5.35 10.01
CA ALA A 25 -7.98 5.24 10.27
C ALA A 25 -7.26 4.51 9.11
N PRO A 26 -6.02 4.88 8.77
CA PRO A 26 -5.29 4.26 7.67
C PRO A 26 -5.07 2.76 7.91
N VAL A 27 -4.97 2.00 6.81
CA VAL A 27 -4.48 0.61 6.88
C VAL A 27 -2.97 0.68 7.06
N ARG A 28 -2.47 0.15 8.17
CA ARG A 28 -1.03 0.11 8.46
C ARG A 28 -0.43 -1.16 7.90
N ILE A 29 0.66 -1.05 7.14
CA ILE A 29 1.37 -2.18 6.51
C ILE A 29 2.85 -2.11 6.86
N THR A 30 3.32 -2.99 7.73
CA THR A 30 4.73 -3.04 8.13
C THR A 30 5.54 -3.95 7.23
N GLU A 31 6.86 -3.94 7.39
CA GLU A 31 7.79 -4.74 6.60
C GLU A 31 7.37 -6.21 6.44
N GLY A 32 7.41 -6.68 5.20
CA GLY A 32 7.04 -8.03 4.78
C GLY A 32 5.52 -8.30 4.74
N GLN A 33 4.67 -7.30 4.97
CA GLN A 33 3.22 -7.47 4.93
C GLN A 33 2.59 -7.01 3.62
N VAL A 34 1.40 -7.57 3.35
CA VAL A 34 0.47 -7.13 2.30
C VAL A 34 -0.91 -6.96 2.92
N ALA A 35 -1.59 -5.86 2.61
CA ALA A 35 -2.96 -5.63 3.06
C ALA A 35 -3.76 -4.79 2.06
N GLU A 36 -5.08 -4.78 2.25
CA GLU A 36 -6.02 -4.04 1.39
C GLU A 36 -6.59 -2.86 2.16
N ALA A 37 -6.62 -1.71 1.48
CA ALA A 37 -7.41 -0.57 1.88
C ALA A 37 -8.61 -0.40 0.96
N ALA A 38 -9.79 -0.33 1.58
CA ALA A 38 -11.04 -0.03 0.90
C ALA A 38 -10.98 1.32 0.15
N PRO A 39 -11.89 1.58 -0.80
CA PRO A 39 -11.95 2.84 -1.52
C PRO A 39 -11.95 4.06 -0.58
N GLY A 40 -11.12 5.05 -0.89
CA GLY A 40 -10.96 6.27 -0.08
C GLY A 40 -10.21 6.10 1.25
N ARG A 41 -9.83 4.87 1.64
CA ARG A 41 -9.05 4.62 2.86
C ARG A 41 -7.55 4.74 2.56
N PRO A 42 -6.78 5.54 3.31
CA PRO A 42 -5.33 5.63 3.11
C PRO A 42 -4.59 4.38 3.57
N ILE A 43 -3.38 4.19 3.06
CA ILE A 43 -2.40 3.22 3.55
C ILE A 43 -1.24 3.98 4.21
N LEU A 44 -0.82 3.52 5.38
CA LEU A 44 0.37 3.98 6.09
C LEU A 44 1.44 2.89 6.06
N TYR A 45 2.59 3.22 5.49
CA TYR A 45 3.80 2.42 5.54
C TYR A 45 4.80 3.07 6.49
N PRO A 46 5.01 2.51 7.70
CA PRO A 46 5.94 3.08 8.65
C PRO A 46 7.39 2.74 8.32
N SER A 47 8.33 3.61 8.72
CA SER A 47 9.77 3.29 8.78
C SER A 47 10.39 2.78 7.47
N VAL A 48 10.13 3.45 6.35
CA VAL A 48 10.73 3.07 5.05
C VAL A 48 12.17 3.54 4.98
N THR A 49 13.11 2.82 5.58
CA THR A 49 14.54 3.19 5.55
C THR A 49 15.24 2.60 4.33
N SER A 50 15.31 1.26 4.24
CA SER A 50 15.89 0.53 3.11
C SER A 50 14.84 -0.21 2.28
N CYS A 51 13.59 -0.17 2.70
CA CYS A 51 12.49 -0.92 2.11
C CYS A 51 11.92 -0.22 0.86
N LEU A 52 11.13 -0.99 0.10
CA LEU A 52 10.23 -0.44 -0.92
C LEU A 52 8.79 -0.71 -0.50
N THR A 53 7.92 0.27 -0.71
CA THR A 53 6.47 0.11 -0.64
C THR A 53 5.94 -0.02 -2.06
N ILE A 54 5.00 -0.93 -2.27
CA ILE A 54 4.34 -1.16 -3.56
C ILE A 54 2.83 -0.99 -3.33
N THR A 55 2.21 -0.04 -4.01
CA THR A 55 0.76 0.20 -3.94
C THR A 55 0.12 -0.04 -5.29
N LEU A 56 -0.78 -1.00 -5.36
CA LEU A 56 -1.60 -1.31 -6.53
C LEU A 56 -2.91 -0.53 -6.39
N ARG A 57 -3.24 0.30 -7.38
CA ARG A 57 -4.56 0.94 -7.47
C ARG A 57 -5.48 0.03 -8.27
N LEU A 58 -6.65 -0.28 -7.71
CA LEU A 58 -7.65 -1.12 -8.35
C LEU A 58 -8.75 -0.27 -9.00
N SER A 59 -9.42 -0.83 -10.01
CA SER A 59 -10.47 -0.11 -10.75
C SER A 59 -11.72 0.22 -9.92
N ASP A 60 -11.93 -0.50 -8.81
CA ASP A 60 -13.02 -0.23 -7.85
C ASP A 60 -12.67 0.88 -6.83
N GLY A 61 -11.46 1.46 -6.94
CA GLY A 61 -10.95 2.50 -6.06
C GLY A 61 -10.24 1.97 -4.80
N ALA A 62 -10.25 0.65 -4.56
CA ALA A 62 -9.47 0.04 -3.50
C ALA A 62 -7.97 0.07 -3.83
N LYS A 63 -7.14 -0.18 -2.80
CA LYS A 63 -5.70 -0.29 -2.94
C LYS A 63 -5.20 -1.56 -2.28
N ILE A 64 -4.29 -2.27 -2.94
CA ILE A 64 -3.46 -3.28 -2.28
C ILE A 64 -2.12 -2.65 -1.99
N GLY A 65 -1.71 -2.66 -0.73
CA GLY A 65 -0.39 -2.21 -0.33
C GLY A 65 0.49 -3.39 0.05
N ALA A 66 1.78 -3.23 -0.20
CA ALA A 66 2.81 -4.19 0.15
C ALA A 66 4.06 -3.45 0.62
N HIS A 67 4.69 -3.95 1.67
CA HIS A 67 5.93 -3.38 2.20
C HIS A 67 7.05 -4.39 2.02
N ALA A 68 7.77 -4.28 0.91
CA ALA A 68 8.88 -5.15 0.57
C ALA A 68 10.10 -4.77 1.43
N SER A 69 10.50 -5.68 2.33
CA SER A 69 11.75 -5.51 3.09
C SER A 69 12.92 -6.06 2.30
N LEU A 70 14.06 -5.37 2.41
CA LEU A 70 15.30 -5.79 1.77
C LEU A 70 15.84 -7.09 2.38
N TYR A 71 15.64 -7.23 3.69
CA TYR A 71 15.99 -8.43 4.45
C TYR A 71 14.75 -9.05 5.07
N GLN A 72 14.78 -10.36 5.28
CA GLN A 72 13.67 -11.08 5.85
C GLN A 72 13.39 -10.62 7.30
N VAL A 73 12.15 -10.22 7.55
CA VAL A 73 11.60 -10.07 8.90
C VAL A 73 11.04 -11.43 9.35
N PRO A 74 11.40 -11.94 10.54
CA PRO A 74 10.90 -13.22 11.03
C PRO A 74 9.37 -13.30 11.04
N GLY A 75 8.81 -14.33 10.39
CA GLY A 75 7.37 -14.54 10.30
C GLY A 75 6.67 -13.77 9.17
N GLU A 76 7.37 -12.90 8.46
CA GLU A 76 6.82 -12.07 7.38
C GLU A 76 7.32 -12.50 6.00
N LEU A 77 6.75 -11.91 4.94
CA LEU A 77 7.14 -12.22 3.57
C LEU A 77 8.51 -11.66 3.24
N ARG A 78 9.27 -12.43 2.47
CA ARG A 78 10.48 -11.97 1.79
C ARG A 78 10.17 -11.15 0.55
N SER A 79 11.18 -10.43 0.06
CA SER A 79 11.11 -9.60 -1.14
C SER A 79 10.63 -10.35 -2.38
N ASP A 80 10.98 -11.63 -2.54
CA ASP A 80 10.54 -12.45 -3.68
C ASP A 80 9.15 -13.08 -3.54
N ALA A 81 8.55 -13.00 -2.35
CA ALA A 81 7.19 -13.45 -2.10
C ALA A 81 6.17 -12.30 -2.10
N ILE A 82 6.63 -11.05 -2.07
CA ILE A 82 5.78 -9.88 -1.85
C ILE A 82 4.85 -9.57 -3.02
N LEU A 83 5.36 -9.58 -4.27
CA LEU A 83 4.55 -9.28 -5.46
C LEU A 83 3.52 -10.40 -5.75
N PRO A 84 3.87 -11.71 -5.66
CA PRO A 84 2.87 -12.77 -5.74
C PRO A 84 1.78 -12.64 -4.67
N ALA A 85 2.12 -12.27 -3.44
CA ALA A 85 1.13 -12.06 -2.39
C ALA A 85 0.19 -10.88 -2.69
N ALA A 86 0.72 -9.76 -3.15
CA ALA A 86 -0.08 -8.61 -3.58
C ALA A 86 -0.99 -8.93 -4.76
N ALA A 87 -0.49 -9.66 -5.76
CA ALA A 87 -1.28 -10.11 -6.91
C ALA A 87 -2.43 -11.04 -6.49
N ARG A 88 -2.17 -12.00 -5.60
CA ARG A 88 -3.23 -12.87 -5.04
C ARG A 88 -4.30 -12.07 -4.31
N GLN A 89 -3.90 -11.05 -3.56
CA GLN A 89 -4.84 -10.21 -2.83
C GLN A 89 -5.68 -9.34 -3.77
N ALA A 90 -5.09 -8.81 -4.84
CA ALA A 90 -5.85 -8.13 -5.91
C ALA A 90 -6.85 -9.08 -6.58
N GLY A 91 -6.49 -10.36 -6.74
CA GLY A 91 -7.33 -11.37 -7.36
C GLY A 91 -7.62 -11.03 -8.83
N ALA A 92 -8.88 -11.14 -9.25
CA ALA A 92 -9.29 -10.81 -10.62
C ALA A 92 -9.56 -9.30 -10.84
N ARG A 93 -9.38 -8.46 -9.83
CA ARG A 93 -9.69 -7.02 -9.92
C ARG A 93 -8.66 -6.31 -10.80
N PRO A 94 -9.09 -5.53 -11.80
CA PRO A 94 -8.16 -4.82 -12.67
C PRO A 94 -7.29 -3.83 -11.89
N ILE A 95 -5.97 -3.98 -12.04
CA ILE A 95 -4.98 -3.00 -11.58
C ILE A 95 -4.90 -1.88 -12.62
N THR A 96 -5.03 -0.64 -12.19
CA THR A 96 -5.05 0.55 -13.07
C THR A 96 -3.75 1.33 -13.03
N ALA A 97 -3.00 1.24 -11.92
CA ALA A 97 -1.68 1.82 -11.76
C ALA A 97 -0.94 1.14 -10.60
N VAL A 98 0.40 1.23 -10.62
CA VAL A 98 1.25 0.82 -9.51
C VAL A 98 2.21 1.95 -9.12
N GLU A 99 2.36 2.16 -7.82
CA GLU A 99 3.31 3.09 -7.23
C GLU A 99 4.32 2.31 -6.39
N ALA A 100 5.60 2.40 -6.73
CA ALA A 100 6.70 1.92 -5.92
C ALA A 100 7.44 3.12 -5.30
N ARG A 101 7.65 3.11 -3.99
CA ARG A 101 8.28 4.21 -3.26
C ARG A 101 9.26 3.67 -2.21
N GLY A 102 10.31 4.39 -1.87
CA GLY A 102 11.26 4.02 -0.82
C GLY A 102 12.70 4.20 -1.24
N ALA A 103 13.61 3.40 -0.72
CA ALA A 103 15.04 3.51 -0.98
C ALA A 103 15.45 2.79 -2.28
N VAL A 104 15.17 3.40 -3.42
CA VAL A 104 15.43 2.80 -4.75
C VAL A 104 16.91 2.46 -4.93
N GLY A 105 17.82 3.26 -4.37
CA GLY A 105 19.26 3.01 -4.42
C GLY A 105 19.73 1.74 -3.69
N ALA A 106 18.93 1.19 -2.77
CA ALA A 106 19.28 -0.01 -2.01
C ALA A 106 18.84 -1.32 -2.71
N TRP A 107 18.08 -1.23 -3.80
CA TRP A 107 17.42 -2.37 -4.43
C TRP A 107 18.02 -2.75 -5.77
N HIS A 108 18.32 -4.04 -5.92
CA HIS A 108 18.54 -4.64 -7.23
C HIS A 108 17.20 -5.22 -7.71
N PRO A 109 16.79 -5.00 -8.98
CA PRO A 109 15.49 -5.47 -9.48
C PRO A 109 15.26 -6.98 -9.32
N SER A 110 16.33 -7.79 -9.34
CA SER A 110 16.21 -9.24 -9.17
C SER A 110 15.75 -9.67 -7.77
N TYR A 111 15.79 -8.78 -6.77
CA TYR A 111 15.35 -9.13 -5.41
C TYR A 111 13.85 -9.45 -5.32
N PHE A 112 13.04 -8.94 -6.26
CA PHE A 112 11.64 -9.34 -6.39
C PHE A 112 11.44 -10.76 -6.95
N THR A 113 12.49 -11.38 -7.48
CA THR A 113 12.47 -12.75 -8.02
C THR A 113 13.26 -13.73 -7.15
N LYS A 114 14.34 -13.24 -6.52
CA LYS A 114 15.19 -14.00 -5.61
C LYS A 114 15.68 -13.09 -4.50
N ALA A 115 15.15 -13.30 -3.28
CA ALA A 115 15.56 -12.55 -2.10
C ALA A 115 17.05 -12.77 -1.80
N ILE A 116 17.68 -11.80 -1.12
CA ILE A 116 19.11 -11.83 -0.76
C ILE A 116 19.46 -13.12 -0.01
N GLU A 117 18.58 -13.59 0.86
CA GLU A 117 18.76 -14.79 1.67
C GLU A 117 18.60 -16.10 0.89
N SER A 118 18.23 -16.05 -0.40
CA SER A 118 18.10 -17.24 -1.25
C SER A 118 19.30 -17.52 -2.13
N TYR A 119 20.28 -16.63 -2.13
CA TYR A 119 21.54 -16.90 -2.81
C TYR A 119 22.28 -17.95 -1.98
N GLY A 120 22.72 -19.01 -2.65
CA GLY A 120 23.40 -20.12 -2.00
C GLY A 120 24.82 -19.75 -1.57
N ASP A 121 25.45 -20.66 -0.83
CA ASP A 121 26.85 -20.49 -0.43
C ASP A 121 27.75 -20.28 -1.66
N GLY A 122 28.51 -19.17 -1.67
CA GLY A 122 29.40 -18.81 -2.77
C GLY A 122 28.71 -18.24 -4.02
N GLU A 123 27.38 -18.15 -4.02
CA GLU A 123 26.65 -17.46 -5.08
C GLU A 123 26.71 -15.93 -4.87
N PRO A 124 27.16 -15.15 -5.86
CA PRO A 124 27.25 -13.71 -5.71
C PRO A 124 25.86 -13.06 -5.66
N VAL A 125 25.55 -12.37 -4.57
CA VAL A 125 24.36 -11.51 -4.45
C VAL A 125 24.58 -10.26 -5.32
N PRO A 126 23.66 -9.93 -6.26
CA PRO A 126 23.78 -8.73 -7.09
C PRO A 126 23.79 -7.45 -6.25
N ILE A 127 24.88 -6.69 -6.27
CA ILE A 127 24.98 -5.43 -5.51
C ILE A 127 24.47 -4.27 -6.39
N PRO A 128 23.48 -3.48 -5.94
CA PRO A 128 23.05 -2.27 -6.65
C PRO A 128 24.22 -1.30 -6.82
N GLN A 129 24.53 -0.93 -8.06
CA GLN A 129 25.63 0.00 -8.36
C GLN A 129 25.17 1.47 -8.39
N ARG A 130 23.89 1.69 -8.70
CA ARG A 130 23.21 2.99 -8.77
C ARG A 130 21.70 2.77 -8.65
N PRO A 131 20.91 3.79 -8.29
CA PRO A 131 19.45 3.73 -8.38
C PRO A 131 19.01 3.33 -9.80
N ASP A 132 18.11 2.35 -9.91
CA ASP A 132 17.56 1.84 -11.17
C ASP A 132 16.02 1.85 -11.14
N PRO A 133 15.38 3.03 -11.18
CA PRO A 133 13.92 3.13 -11.13
C PRO A 133 13.25 2.38 -12.28
N ASP A 134 13.82 2.42 -13.49
CA ASP A 134 13.24 1.72 -14.64
C ASP A 134 13.35 0.18 -14.50
N GLY A 135 14.45 -0.33 -13.96
CA GLY A 135 14.61 -1.74 -13.64
C GLY A 135 13.63 -2.20 -12.58
N ILE A 136 13.44 -1.41 -11.51
CA ILE A 136 12.44 -1.67 -10.48
C ILE A 136 11.03 -1.68 -11.08
N ALA A 137 10.69 -0.70 -11.92
CA ALA A 137 9.40 -0.63 -12.58
C ALA A 137 9.12 -1.89 -13.44
N ARG A 138 10.12 -2.32 -14.22
CA ARG A 138 10.04 -3.54 -15.03
C ARG A 138 9.89 -4.80 -14.18
N ALA A 139 10.66 -4.93 -13.10
CA ALA A 139 10.58 -6.09 -12.20
C ALA A 139 9.23 -6.17 -11.48
N VAL A 140 8.70 -5.03 -11.03
CA VAL A 140 7.37 -4.94 -10.42
C VAL A 140 6.28 -5.29 -11.43
N ALA A 141 6.33 -4.72 -12.64
CA ALA A 141 5.37 -5.04 -13.70
C ALA A 141 5.40 -6.54 -14.07
N ALA A 142 6.59 -7.11 -14.23
CA ALA A 142 6.76 -8.53 -14.54
C ALA A 142 6.27 -9.43 -13.39
N GLY A 143 6.63 -9.13 -12.15
CA GLY A 143 6.22 -9.89 -10.97
C GLY A 143 4.71 -9.85 -10.69
N LEU A 144 4.03 -8.80 -11.16
CA LEU A 144 2.57 -8.65 -11.08
C LEU A 144 1.84 -9.13 -12.36
N GLY A 145 2.57 -9.52 -13.41
CA GLY A 145 1.98 -9.92 -14.70
C GLY A 145 1.21 -8.81 -15.40
N LEU A 146 1.65 -7.56 -15.27
CA LEU A 146 0.93 -6.41 -15.82
C LEU A 146 1.13 -6.26 -17.34
N PRO A 147 0.09 -5.86 -18.09
CA PRO A 147 0.27 -5.44 -19.46
C PRO A 147 0.97 -4.07 -19.51
N GLU A 148 1.74 -3.82 -20.59
CA GLU A 148 2.59 -2.63 -20.76
C GLU A 148 1.88 -1.28 -20.58
N ARG A 149 0.57 -1.23 -20.84
CA ARG A 149 -0.24 -0.01 -20.71
C ARG A 149 -0.50 0.42 -19.26
N ILE A 150 -0.27 -0.45 -18.28
CA ILE A 150 -0.50 -0.13 -16.87
C ILE A 150 0.75 0.58 -16.33
N PRO A 151 0.65 1.85 -15.93
CA PRO A 151 1.81 2.59 -15.47
C PRO A 151 2.34 2.02 -14.15
N VAL A 152 3.64 1.82 -14.09
CA VAL A 152 4.39 1.58 -12.85
C VAL A 152 5.29 2.77 -12.62
N THR A 153 5.02 3.53 -11.56
CA THR A 153 5.83 4.68 -11.17
C THR A 153 6.76 4.27 -10.04
N VAL A 154 8.00 4.77 -10.08
CA VAL A 154 9.00 4.50 -9.05
C VAL A 154 9.55 5.82 -8.55
N GLN A 155 9.48 6.04 -7.24
CA GLN A 155 9.97 7.25 -6.60
C GLN A 155 10.96 6.91 -5.50
N ASP A 156 12.15 7.52 -5.57
CA ASP A 156 13.11 7.46 -4.48
C ASP A 156 12.69 8.44 -3.39
N VAL A 157 12.20 7.89 -2.29
CA VAL A 157 11.79 8.60 -1.07
C VAL A 157 12.28 7.79 0.12
N PRO A 158 13.60 7.70 0.32
CA PRO A 158 14.17 6.99 1.45
C PRO A 158 13.80 7.71 2.76
N ASP A 159 13.71 6.92 3.81
CA ASP A 159 13.52 7.29 5.20
C ASP A 159 12.12 7.82 5.57
N GLY A 160 11.61 7.31 6.69
CA GLY A 160 10.40 7.79 7.35
C GLY A 160 9.10 7.10 6.93
N ASP A 161 8.00 7.63 7.44
CA ASP A 161 6.66 7.10 7.19
C ASP A 161 6.11 7.61 5.86
N GLN A 162 5.49 6.72 5.09
CA GLN A 162 4.84 7.05 3.84
C GLN A 162 3.33 6.83 3.95
N THR A 163 2.55 7.82 3.51
CA THR A 163 1.09 7.68 3.38
C THR A 163 0.70 7.75 1.91
N VAL A 164 -0.12 6.80 1.48
CA VAL A 164 -0.71 6.77 0.13
C VAL A 164 -2.23 6.84 0.24
N ASN A 165 -2.81 7.84 -0.42
CA ASN A 165 -4.26 8.10 -0.44
C ASN A 165 -4.96 7.40 -1.61
#